data_AF-A0A1G3C2U9-F1
#
_entry.id   AF-A0A1G3C2U9-F1
#
_cell.length_a   1.000
_cell.length_b   1.000
_cell.length_c   1.000
_cell.angle_alpha   90.00
_cell.angle_beta   90.00
_cell.angle_gamma   90.00
#
_symmetry.space_group_name_H-M   'P 1'
#
loop_
_entity.id
_entity.type
_entity.pdbx_description
1 polymer ?
#
loop_
_entity_poly.entity_id
_entity_poly.type
_entity_poly.pdbx_seq_one_letter_code
_entity_poly.pdbx_strand_id
1 'polypeptide(L)'
;MYGGAICLGSALGKTGATHWLVDITVSGSIQSPFVLIMIISLVAIFLTEAISNTAVIALLMPITIGLTIDFSINPVITTLALTVPSGLAFILPMGTPAVAIAYSSGFIKPVDAFKGGMILKIAAWILFNFFAYFYWPILGLGF
;
A
#
# COMPACT_ATOMS: atom_id res chain seq x y z
N MET A 1 -9.58 -1.35 -16.27
CA MET A 1 -8.82 -1.70 -15.07
C MET A 1 -9.71 -2.03 -13.88
N TYR A 2 -10.64 -1.16 -13.45
CA TYR A 2 -11.47 -1.39 -12.25
C TYR A 2 -12.37 -2.63 -12.28
N GLY A 3 -12.98 -2.97 -13.43
CA GLY A 3 -13.79 -4.20 -13.56
C GLY A 3 -12.98 -5.49 -13.37
N GLY A 4 -11.70 -5.48 -13.79
CA GLY A 4 -10.77 -6.60 -13.57
C GLY A 4 -10.44 -6.78 -12.09
N ALA A 5 -10.21 -5.68 -11.36
CA ALA A 5 -9.98 -5.69 -9.92
C ALA A 5 -11.17 -6.26 -9.13
N ILE A 6 -12.39 -5.81 -9.45
CA ILE A 6 -13.62 -6.29 -8.80
C ILE A 6 -13.82 -7.79 -9.08
N CYS A 7 -13.56 -8.21 -10.32
CA CYS A 7 -13.66 -9.62 -10.72
C CYS A 7 -12.61 -10.50 -10.01
N LEU A 8 -11.34 -10.04 -9.97
CA LEU A 8 -10.25 -10.73 -9.28
C LEU A 8 -10.53 -10.82 -7.78
N GLY A 9 -11.07 -9.77 -7.19
CA GLY A 9 -11.57 -9.75 -5.83
C GLY A 9 -12.63 -10.77 -5.51
N SER A 10 -13.66 -10.82 -6.35
CA SER A 10 -14.72 -11.81 -6.22
C SER A 10 -14.18 -13.24 -6.40
N ALA A 11 -13.23 -13.45 -7.31
CA ALA A 11 -12.59 -14.74 -7.53
C ALA A 11 -11.71 -15.18 -6.34
N LEU A 12 -10.93 -14.26 -5.75
CA LEU A 12 -10.11 -14.52 -4.56
C LEU A 12 -10.97 -14.89 -3.34
N GLY A 13 -12.10 -14.19 -3.14
CA GLY A 13 -13.07 -14.55 -2.11
C GLY A 13 -13.71 -15.93 -2.34
N LYS A 14 -14.10 -16.25 -3.58
CA LYS A 14 -14.70 -17.55 -3.93
C LYS A 14 -13.74 -18.73 -3.85
N THR A 15 -12.46 -18.52 -4.13
CA THR A 15 -11.44 -19.59 -4.15
C THR A 15 -10.89 -19.92 -2.78
N GLY A 16 -11.21 -19.12 -1.74
CA GLY A 16 -10.61 -19.26 -0.41
C GLY A 16 -9.13 -18.84 -0.37
N ALA A 17 -8.59 -18.28 -1.47
CA ALA A 17 -7.23 -17.77 -1.52
C ALA A 17 -7.00 -16.62 -0.54
N THR A 18 -8.04 -15.80 -0.30
CA THR A 18 -8.02 -14.78 0.76
C THR A 18 -7.79 -15.41 2.14
N HIS A 19 -8.53 -16.47 2.50
CA HIS A 19 -8.36 -17.18 3.76
C HIS A 19 -6.99 -17.85 3.88
N TRP A 20 -6.47 -18.42 2.80
CA TRP A 20 -5.10 -18.96 2.79
C TRP A 20 -4.03 -17.88 3.04
N LEU A 21 -4.22 -16.69 2.45
CA LEU A 21 -3.34 -15.55 2.66
C LEU A 21 -3.41 -15.06 4.11
N VAL A 22 -4.62 -14.99 4.68
CA VAL A 22 -4.87 -14.69 6.10
C VAL A 22 -4.17 -15.72 6.97
N ASP A 23 -4.32 -17.01 6.74
CA ASP A 23 -3.74 -18.06 7.58
C ASP A 23 -2.22 -17.97 7.64
N ILE A 24 -1.55 -17.69 6.52
CA ILE A 24 -0.10 -17.47 6.49
C ILE A 24 0.31 -16.20 7.25
N THR A 25 -0.53 -15.18 7.21
CA THR A 25 -0.29 -13.85 7.79
C THR A 25 -0.57 -13.86 9.31
N VAL A 26 -1.63 -14.56 9.74
CA VAL A 26 -2.10 -14.71 11.13
C VAL A 26 -1.26 -15.72 11.93
N SER A 27 -0.87 -16.84 11.31
CA SER A 27 -0.10 -17.90 12.02
C SER A 27 1.34 -17.50 12.35
N GLY A 28 1.88 -16.44 11.73
CA GLY A 28 3.26 -16.02 11.89
C GLY A 28 3.49 -14.96 12.97
N SER A 29 2.86 -13.78 12.88
CA SER A 29 3.31 -12.60 13.66
C SER A 29 2.29 -11.46 13.84
N ILE A 30 1.08 -11.54 13.28
CA ILE A 30 0.20 -10.36 13.12
C ILE A 30 -0.97 -10.47 14.08
N GLN A 31 -0.69 -10.18 15.35
CA GLN A 31 -1.68 -10.17 16.43
C GLN A 31 -2.41 -8.83 16.59
N SER A 32 -1.97 -7.78 15.88
CA SER A 32 -2.53 -6.43 15.98
C SER A 32 -2.97 -5.90 14.61
N PRO A 33 -4.18 -5.31 14.50
CA PRO A 33 -4.65 -4.63 13.29
C PRO A 33 -3.68 -3.58 12.75
N PHE A 34 -2.91 -2.95 13.64
CA PHE A 34 -1.89 -1.97 13.27
C PHE A 34 -0.75 -2.59 12.45
N VAL A 35 -0.33 -3.80 12.79
CA VAL A 35 0.75 -4.50 12.06
C VAL A 35 0.29 -4.87 10.65
N LEU A 36 -0.99 -5.25 10.49
CA LEU A 36 -1.58 -5.53 9.17
C LEU A 36 -1.55 -4.29 8.26
N ILE A 37 -1.88 -3.12 8.80
CA ILE A 37 -1.82 -1.82 8.10
C ILE A 37 -0.38 -1.45 7.73
N MET A 38 0.56 -1.67 8.65
CA MET A 38 1.98 -1.43 8.41
C MET A 38 2.49 -2.28 7.24
N ILE A 39 2.08 -3.55 7.15
CA ILE A 39 2.46 -4.44 6.06
C ILE A 39 1.80 -4.04 4.74
N ILE A 40 0.50 -3.76 4.74
CA ILE A 40 -0.23 -3.34 3.54
C ILE A 40 0.38 -2.05 2.98
N SER A 41 0.62 -1.06 3.83
CA SER A 41 1.25 0.21 3.43
C SER A 41 2.66 0.02 2.87
N LEU A 42 3.44 -0.90 3.45
CA LEU A 42 4.79 -1.23 2.99
C LEU A 42 4.76 -1.94 1.63
N VAL A 43 3.86 -2.91 1.43
CA VAL A 43 3.71 -3.57 0.12
C VAL A 43 3.28 -2.56 -0.94
N ALA A 44 2.31 -1.70 -0.62
CA ALA A 44 1.79 -0.67 -1.53
C ALA A 44 2.87 0.33 -1.97
N ILE A 45 3.64 0.87 -1.02
CA ILE A 45 4.66 1.90 -1.30
C ILE A 45 5.84 1.34 -2.11
N PHE A 46 6.15 0.04 -2.00
CA PHE A 46 7.17 -0.58 -2.86
C PHE A 46 6.62 -0.95 -4.23
N LEU A 47 5.41 -1.51 -4.30
CA LEU A 47 4.81 -1.97 -5.55
C LEU A 47 4.48 -0.80 -6.49
N THR A 48 4.17 0.37 -5.93
CA THR A 48 3.85 1.59 -6.71
C THR A 48 5.02 2.20 -7.47
N GLU A 49 6.24 1.71 -7.27
CA GLU A 49 7.38 2.13 -8.10
C GLU A 49 7.46 1.36 -9.41
N ALA A 50 6.98 0.11 -9.39
CA ALA A 50 7.06 -0.79 -10.54
C ALA A 50 5.84 -0.67 -11.46
N ILE A 51 4.69 -0.27 -10.89
CA ILE A 51 3.40 -0.24 -11.58
C ILE A 51 2.68 1.08 -11.22
N SER A 52 1.77 1.55 -12.07
CA SER A 52 1.01 2.77 -11.79
C SER A 52 0.21 2.67 -10.49
N ASN A 53 0.12 3.79 -9.77
CA ASN A 53 -0.57 3.92 -8.48
C ASN A 53 -1.99 3.30 -8.52
N THR A 54 -2.73 3.59 -9.59
CA THR A 54 -4.08 3.06 -9.80
C THR A 54 -4.10 1.54 -10.00
N ALA A 55 -3.09 0.97 -10.66
CA ALA A 55 -3.00 -0.48 -10.85
C ALA A 55 -2.68 -1.21 -9.53
N VAL A 56 -1.82 -0.63 -8.68
CA VAL A 56 -1.53 -1.16 -7.34
C VAL A 56 -2.79 -1.20 -6.49
N ILE A 57 -3.54 -0.09 -6.45
CA ILE A 57 -4.81 -0.03 -5.71
C ILE A 57 -5.78 -1.06 -6.27
N ALA A 58 -5.97 -1.11 -7.59
CA ALA A 58 -6.86 -2.07 -8.24
C ALA A 58 -6.50 -3.53 -7.92
N LEU A 59 -5.22 -3.86 -7.83
CA LEU A 59 -4.75 -5.22 -7.58
C LEU A 59 -4.86 -5.61 -6.09
N LEU A 60 -4.49 -4.71 -5.18
CA LEU A 60 -4.41 -5.01 -3.74
C LEU A 60 -5.71 -4.74 -2.99
N MET A 61 -6.57 -3.84 -3.48
CA MET A 61 -7.82 -3.46 -2.80
C MET A 61 -8.73 -4.65 -2.50
N PRO A 62 -8.94 -5.61 -3.42
CA PRO A 62 -9.82 -6.72 -3.12
C PRO A 62 -9.27 -7.69 -2.07
N ILE A 63 -7.95 -7.88 -2.06
CA ILE A 63 -7.25 -8.66 -1.03
C ILE A 63 -7.43 -7.96 0.31
N THR A 64 -7.18 -6.65 0.33
CA THR A 64 -7.23 -5.80 1.52
C THR A 64 -8.64 -5.74 2.12
N ILE A 65 -9.68 -5.65 1.30
CA ILE A 65 -11.09 -5.70 1.73
C ILE A 65 -11.43 -7.09 2.30
N GLY A 66 -10.98 -8.16 1.65
CA GLY A 66 -11.14 -9.53 2.15
C GLY A 66 -10.56 -9.70 3.56
N LEU A 67 -9.32 -9.23 3.76
CA LEU A 67 -8.68 -9.20 5.08
C LEU A 67 -9.47 -8.38 6.11
N THR A 68 -10.19 -7.35 5.67
CA THR A 68 -10.93 -6.50 6.61
C THR A 68 -12.11 -7.25 7.24
N ILE A 69 -12.78 -8.09 6.46
CA ILE A 69 -13.95 -8.87 6.90
C ILE A 69 -13.52 -9.89 7.97
N ASP A 70 -12.38 -10.53 7.77
CA ASP A 70 -11.87 -11.58 8.68
C ASP A 70 -11.36 -11.01 10.01
N PHE A 71 -10.77 -9.80 9.99
CA PHE A 71 -10.21 -9.15 11.18
C PHE A 71 -11.18 -8.18 11.89
N SER A 72 -12.41 -8.01 11.40
CA SER A 72 -13.40 -7.05 11.93
C SER A 72 -12.89 -5.60 12.03
N ILE A 73 -11.97 -5.22 11.14
CA ILE A 73 -11.40 -3.86 11.08
C ILE A 73 -12.37 -2.96 10.31
N ASN A 74 -12.32 -1.65 10.53
CA ASN A 74 -13.08 -0.73 9.68
C ASN A 74 -12.47 -0.70 8.25
N PRO A 75 -13.22 -1.03 7.18
CA PRO A 75 -12.71 -1.10 5.81
C PRO A 75 -12.19 0.24 5.28
N VAL A 76 -12.64 1.36 5.87
CA VAL A 76 -12.11 2.69 5.56
C VAL A 76 -10.62 2.77 5.92
N ILE A 77 -10.21 2.20 7.06
CA ILE A 77 -8.83 2.23 7.54
C ILE A 77 -7.91 1.47 6.59
N THR A 78 -8.30 0.24 6.23
CA THR A 78 -7.54 -0.61 5.31
C THR A 78 -7.47 0.00 3.90
N THR A 79 -8.54 0.66 3.45
CA THR A 79 -8.55 1.37 2.17
C THR A 79 -7.61 2.58 2.18
N LEU A 80 -7.57 3.36 3.26
CA LEU A 80 -6.63 4.47 3.41
C LEU A 80 -5.18 3.98 3.53
N ALA A 81 -4.96 2.89 4.25
CA ALA A 81 -3.69 2.20 4.39
C ALA A 81 -3.10 1.73 3.06
N LEU A 82 -3.95 1.42 2.09
CA LEU A 82 -3.54 1.07 0.75
C LEU A 82 -3.38 2.30 -0.15
N THR A 83 -4.38 3.19 -0.14
CA THR A 83 -4.49 4.28 -1.13
C THR A 83 -3.42 5.34 -0.94
N VAL A 84 -3.16 5.77 0.30
CA VAL A 84 -2.19 6.83 0.57
C VAL A 84 -0.78 6.40 0.20
N PRO A 85 -0.27 5.22 0.63
CA PRO A 85 1.09 4.79 0.30
C PRO A 85 1.25 4.41 -1.18
N SER A 86 0.19 3.96 -1.85
CA SER A 86 0.19 3.76 -3.31
C SER A 86 0.34 5.08 -4.08
N GLY A 87 0.16 6.24 -3.45
CA GLY A 87 0.42 7.54 -4.08
C GLY A 87 1.88 7.98 -4.04
N LEU A 88 2.70 7.35 -3.21
CA LEU A 88 4.03 7.81 -2.80
C LEU A 88 5.15 7.13 -3.59
N ALA A 89 5.17 7.36 -4.91
CA ALA A 89 6.22 6.86 -5.82
C ALA A 89 7.33 7.91 -6.02
N PHE A 90 8.55 7.60 -5.56
CA PHE A 90 9.66 8.54 -5.46
C PHE A 90 10.98 8.06 -6.06
N ILE A 91 11.11 6.78 -6.41
CA ILE A 91 12.41 6.16 -6.73
C ILE A 91 12.60 5.98 -8.24
N LEU A 92 11.60 5.41 -8.92
CA LEU A 92 11.71 5.01 -10.32
C LEU A 92 11.11 6.07 -11.25
N PRO A 93 11.80 6.45 -12.37
CA PRO A 93 11.28 7.41 -13.33
C PRO A 93 9.97 6.99 -14.02
N MET A 94 9.68 5.69 -14.00
CA MET A 94 8.40 5.14 -14.50
C MET A 94 7.22 5.41 -13.56
N GLY A 95 7.47 5.71 -12.28
CA GLY A 95 6.43 5.80 -11.25
C GLY A 95 5.61 7.08 -11.32
N THR A 96 6.23 8.24 -11.58
CA THR A 96 5.52 9.52 -11.69
C THR A 96 6.09 10.43 -12.79
N PRO A 97 5.23 11.21 -13.49
CA PRO A 97 5.68 12.17 -14.49
C PRO A 97 6.69 13.19 -13.96
N ALA A 98 6.59 13.59 -12.69
CA ALA A 98 7.52 14.52 -12.07
C ALA A 98 8.95 13.97 -12.01
N VAL A 99 9.12 12.72 -11.59
CA VAL A 99 10.44 12.05 -11.56
C VAL A 99 10.95 11.82 -12.97
N ALA A 100 10.07 11.49 -13.93
CA ALA A 100 10.43 11.37 -15.35
C ALA A 100 10.96 12.68 -15.95
N ILE A 101 10.30 13.82 -15.65
CA ILE A 101 10.73 15.16 -16.12
C ILE A 101 12.07 15.56 -15.47
N ALA A 102 12.23 15.29 -14.17
CA ALA A 102 13.48 15.59 -13.48
C ALA A 102 14.64 14.74 -14.05
N TYR A 103 14.39 13.47 -14.38
CA TYR A 103 15.37 12.58 -15.00
C TYR A 103 15.73 13.02 -16.44
N SER A 104 14.74 13.48 -17.24
CA SER A 104 14.98 13.93 -18.62
C SER A 104 15.80 15.22 -18.73
N SER A 105 15.96 15.96 -17.63
CA SER A 105 16.81 17.16 -17.56
C SER A 105 18.31 16.87 -17.76
N GLY A 106 18.74 15.61 -17.62
CA GLY A 106 20.14 15.21 -17.77
C GLY A 106 21.05 15.56 -16.57
N PHE A 107 20.54 16.27 -15.57
CA PHE A 107 21.31 16.66 -14.37
C PHE A 107 21.28 15.61 -13.24
N ILE A 108 20.39 14.62 -13.31
CA ILE A 108 20.17 13.64 -12.23
C ILE A 108 20.63 12.25 -12.68
N LYS A 109 21.58 11.66 -11.95
CA LYS A 109 21.98 10.26 -12.18
C LYS A 109 20.95 9.31 -11.56
N PRO A 110 20.72 8.12 -12.14
CA PRO A 110 19.81 7.12 -11.59
C PRO A 110 20.09 6.77 -10.11
N VAL A 111 21.37 6.73 -9.72
CA VAL A 111 21.81 6.40 -8.36
C VAL A 111 21.47 7.52 -7.37
N ASP A 112 21.52 8.78 -7.80
CA ASP A 112 21.18 9.93 -6.96
C ASP A 112 19.67 10.01 -6.74
N ALA A 113 18.89 9.75 -7.80
CA ALA A 113 17.44 9.60 -7.72
C ALA A 113 17.03 8.45 -6.78
N PHE A 114 17.72 7.30 -6.88
CA PHE A 114 17.44 6.16 -6.01
C PHE A 114 17.71 6.46 -4.54
N LYS A 115 18.87 7.06 -4.22
CA LYS A 115 19.22 7.42 -2.83
C LYS A 115 18.26 8.45 -2.25
N GLY A 116 17.97 9.53 -2.99
CA GLY A 116 17.04 10.57 -2.56
C GLY A 116 15.62 10.03 -2.39
N GLY A 117 15.14 9.26 -3.36
CA GLY A 117 13.81 8.64 -3.34
C GLY A 117 13.64 7.63 -2.21
N MET A 118 14.67 6.83 -1.91
CA MET A 118 14.62 5.85 -0.81
C MET A 118 14.51 6.53 0.55
N ILE A 119 15.24 7.63 0.77
CA ILE A 119 15.16 8.43 2.00
C ILE A 119 13.75 9.03 2.14
N LEU A 120 13.24 9.64 1.07
CA LEU A 120 11.92 10.26 1.07
C LEU A 120 10.82 9.22 1.31
N LYS A 121 10.97 8.03 0.72
CA LYS A 121 10.05 6.90 0.89
C LYS A 121 9.99 6.42 2.33
N ILE A 122 11.14 6.15 2.93
CA ILE A 122 11.22 5.68 4.33
C ILE A 122 10.63 6.75 5.26
N ALA A 123 11.00 8.03 5.05
CA ALA A 123 10.44 9.14 5.82
C ALA A 123 8.92 9.23 5.68
N ALA A 124 8.39 9.15 4.45
CA ALA A 124 6.95 9.22 4.20
C ALA A 124 6.20 8.02 4.78
N TRP A 125 6.78 6.82 4.72
CA TRP A 125 6.19 5.63 5.31
C TRP A 125 6.16 5.68 6.84
N ILE A 126 7.23 6.16 7.48
CA ILE A 126 7.28 6.37 8.93
C ILE A 126 6.25 7.43 9.34
N LEU A 127 6.19 8.55 8.61
CA LEU A 127 5.24 9.62 8.88
C LEU A 127 3.80 9.11 8.73
N PHE A 128 3.53 8.33 7.68
CA PHE A 128 2.24 7.69 7.46
C PHE A 128 1.84 6.78 8.63
N ASN A 129 2.73 5.90 9.07
CA ASN A 129 2.45 5.02 10.22
C ASN A 129 2.27 5.81 11.53
N PHE A 130 3.00 6.90 11.71
CA PHE A 130 2.83 7.79 12.85
C PHE A 130 1.46 8.47 12.84
N PHE A 131 1.02 8.99 11.69
CA PHE A 131 -0.33 9.54 11.52
C PHE A 131 -1.41 8.46 11.69
N ALA A 132 -1.20 7.26 11.16
CA ALA A 132 -2.11 6.14 11.35
C ALA A 132 -2.27 5.77 12.83
N TYR A 133 -1.18 5.82 13.61
CA TYR A 133 -1.23 5.50 15.04
C TYR A 133 -1.84 6.62 15.90
N PHE A 134 -1.52 7.89 15.63
CA PHE A 134 -1.95 9.01 16.47
C PHE A 134 -3.28 9.63 16.02
N TYR A 135 -3.50 9.81 14.71
CA TYR A 135 -4.60 10.61 14.18
C TYR A 135 -5.88 9.80 13.94
N TRP A 136 -5.77 8.53 13.51
CA TRP A 136 -6.95 7.68 13.33
C TRP A 136 -7.73 7.35 14.61
N PRO A 137 -7.11 7.05 15.77
CA PRO A 137 -7.87 6.87 17.00
C PRO A 137 -8.60 8.15 17.44
N ILE A 138 -8.04 9.33 17.17
CA ILE A 138 -8.69 10.63 17.47
C ILE A 138 -9.93 10.84 16.59
N LEU A 139 -9.92 10.33 15.35
CA LEU A 139 -11.06 10.37 14.43
C LEU A 139 -12.15 9.33 14.74
N GLY A 140 -11.99 8.51 15.78
CA GLY A 140 -12.89 7.39 16.08
C GLY A 140 -12.67 6.16 15.18
N LEU A 141 -11.59 6.17 14.39
CA LEU A 141 -11.12 5.02 13.61
C LEU A 141 -10.12 4.25 14.47
N GLY A 142 -10.63 3.58 15.51
CA GLY A 142 -9.84 2.70 16.37
C GLY A 142 -9.51 1.36 15.69
N PHE A 143 -8.34 0.83 16.04
CA PHE A 143 -7.91 -0.53 15.72
C PHE A 143 -8.64 -1.56 16.58
#